data_AF-A0A2G9ZRU5-F1
#
_entry.id   AF-A0A2G9ZRU5-F1
#
_cell.length_a   1.000
_cell.length_b   1.000
_cell.length_c   1.000
_cell.angle_alpha   90.00
_cell.angle_beta   90.00
_cell.angle_gamma   90.00
#
_symmetry.space_group_name_H-M   'P 1'
#
loop_
_entity.id
_entity.type
_entity.pdbx_description
1 polymer ?
#
loop_
_entity_poly.entity_id
_entity_poly.type
_entity_poly.pdbx_seq_one_letter_code
_entity_poly.pdbx_strand_id
1 'polypeptide(L)'
;GDITVKGQRASMDAGFDDVWSDFEFGGNLNIEIGKGRWGAFIDPTYSEITMEETTAAGTTNTEASIRILEFGGFYRVVGPPTGMGSEPAFRMDILGGGRYWDVTGKIRNTYIGKFEQTADWLDPFIGLRILAPMTRKAAFSARGDIGGLGAGSDFTFNFAAAFGYDFTEIFSAWLGYRILSVDYEDGEGSNRIQFDTTWHGPMVGFMLRF
;
A
#
# COMPACT_ATOMS: atom_id res chain seq x y z
N GLY A 1 14.37 -0.50 7.66
CA GLY A 1 14.51 -0.42 6.19
C GLY A 1 15.75 0.38 5.86
N ASP A 2 16.38 0.15 4.72
CA ASP A 2 17.61 0.83 4.31
C ASP A 2 17.40 1.61 3.01
N ILE A 3 17.75 2.90 3.01
CA ILE A 3 17.78 3.73 1.79
C ILE A 3 19.23 4.09 1.50
N THR A 4 19.70 3.81 0.28
CA THR A 4 21.02 4.26 -0.18
C THR A 4 20.88 5.32 -1.26
N VAL A 5 21.40 6.52 -1.01
CA VAL A 5 21.47 7.62 -1.98
C VAL A 5 22.93 8.01 -2.20
N LYS A 6 23.42 7.89 -3.45
CA LYS A 6 24.82 8.25 -3.82
C LYS A 6 25.90 7.63 -2.93
N GLY A 7 25.72 6.36 -2.54
CA GLY A 7 26.67 5.62 -1.70
C GLY A 7 26.65 5.99 -0.22
N GLN A 8 25.76 6.88 0.22
CA GLN A 8 25.48 7.13 1.64
C GLN A 8 24.28 6.28 2.06
N ARG A 9 24.46 5.43 3.06
CA ARG A 9 23.43 4.55 3.61
C ARG A 9 22.73 5.27 4.78
N ALA A 10 21.43 5.48 4.68
CA ALA A 10 20.60 5.91 5.79
C ALA A 10 19.76 4.70 6.23
N SER A 11 20.02 4.22 7.45
CA SER A 11 19.20 3.20 8.09
C SER A 11 17.96 3.88 8.66
N MET A 12 16.79 3.66 8.04
CA MET A 12 15.50 4.02 8.61
C MET A 12 14.96 2.81 9.36
N ASP A 13 15.41 2.61 10.59
CA ASP A 13 14.74 1.71 11.54
C ASP A 13 13.56 2.45 12.18
N ALA A 14 12.44 2.50 11.46
CA ALA A 14 11.16 2.90 12.04
C ALA A 14 10.57 1.71 12.79
N GLY A 15 10.98 1.54 14.06
CA GLY A 15 10.34 0.63 14.99
C GLY A 15 8.88 1.02 15.23
N PHE A 16 8.01 0.03 15.39
CA PHE A 16 6.56 0.21 15.47
C PHE A 16 6.05 1.07 16.65
N ASP A 17 6.89 1.38 17.63
CA ASP A 17 6.55 2.22 18.78
C ASP A 17 6.70 3.73 18.50
N ASP A 18 7.48 4.15 17.50
CA ASP A 18 7.67 5.57 17.14
C ASP A 18 6.68 6.07 16.07
N VAL A 19 5.91 5.17 15.44
CA VAL A 19 4.96 5.52 14.35
C VAL A 19 3.68 6.18 14.86
N TRP A 20 3.39 6.12 16.16
CA TRP A 20 2.14 6.64 16.73
C TRP A 20 2.15 8.15 17.06
N SER A 21 3.31 8.79 17.17
CA SER A 21 3.40 10.25 17.40
C SER A 21 3.44 11.08 16.11
N ASP A 22 3.77 10.44 14.98
CA ASP A 22 4.29 11.09 13.77
C ASP A 22 3.43 10.80 12.51
N PHE A 23 2.30 10.11 12.67
CA PHE A 23 1.36 9.78 11.59
C PHE A 23 0.40 10.96 11.32
N GLU A 24 0.68 11.79 10.31
CA GLU A 24 -0.15 12.98 10.05
C GLU A 24 -1.34 12.74 9.11
N PHE A 25 -1.26 11.92 8.04
CA PHE A 25 -2.45 11.60 7.23
C PHE A 25 -2.19 10.47 6.22
N GLY A 26 -3.09 9.47 6.17
CA GLY A 26 -3.07 8.44 5.14
C GLY A 26 -4.48 7.95 4.81
N GLY A 27 -4.74 7.66 3.53
CA GLY A 27 -6.06 7.27 3.05
C GLY A 27 -5.97 6.39 1.81
N ASN A 28 -6.95 5.51 1.67
CA ASN A 28 -7.11 4.61 0.53
C ASN A 28 -8.55 4.71 0.01
N LEU A 29 -8.70 4.74 -1.31
CA LEU A 29 -10.00 4.70 -1.97
C LEU A 29 -10.01 3.54 -2.96
N ASN A 30 -10.90 2.58 -2.77
CA ASN A 30 -11.06 1.45 -3.67
C ASN A 30 -12.34 1.61 -4.50
N ILE A 31 -12.20 1.58 -5.83
CA ILE A 31 -13.33 1.62 -6.78
C ILE A 31 -13.28 0.36 -7.64
N GLU A 32 -14.38 -0.38 -7.68
CA GLU A 32 -14.51 -1.60 -8.48
C GLU A 32 -15.75 -1.57 -9.36
N ILE A 33 -15.58 -2.04 -10.59
CA ILE A 33 -16.69 -2.31 -11.51
C ILE A 33 -16.59 -3.76 -11.97
N GLY A 34 -17.72 -4.46 -12.07
CA GLY A 34 -17.70 -5.86 -12.47
C GLY A 34 -18.98 -6.31 -13.14
N LYS A 35 -18.85 -7.24 -14.08
CA LYS A 35 -19.95 -7.88 -14.76
C LYS A 35 -19.70 -9.38 -14.84
N GLY A 36 -20.58 -10.15 -14.21
CA GLY A 36 -20.41 -11.60 -14.11
C GLY A 36 -19.17 -11.95 -13.27
N ARG A 37 -18.26 -12.76 -13.81
CA ARG A 37 -17.03 -13.17 -13.09
C ARG A 37 -15.85 -12.22 -13.28
N TRP A 38 -15.97 -11.25 -14.16
CA TRP A 38 -14.90 -10.30 -14.47
C TRP A 38 -15.17 -8.96 -13.80
N GLY A 39 -14.10 -8.29 -13.39
CA GLY A 39 -14.16 -6.89 -13.00
C GLY A 39 -12.82 -6.19 -13.15
N ALA A 40 -12.86 -4.88 -12.97
CA ALA A 40 -11.73 -3.99 -12.98
C ALA A 40 -11.76 -3.12 -11.73
N PHE A 41 -10.60 -2.68 -11.30
CA PHE A 41 -10.45 -1.84 -10.12
C PHE A 41 -9.39 -0.76 -10.32
N ILE A 42 -9.55 0.29 -9.53
CA ILE A 42 -8.56 1.34 -9.29
C ILE A 42 -8.54 1.64 -7.80
N ASP A 43 -7.35 1.78 -7.24
CA ASP A 43 -7.12 1.77 -5.81
C ASP A 43 -5.98 2.74 -5.43
N PRO A 44 -6.21 4.06 -5.54
CA PRO A 44 -5.26 5.06 -5.09
C PRO A 44 -5.11 5.05 -3.56
N THR A 45 -3.85 5.10 -3.13
CA THR A 45 -3.43 5.23 -1.74
C THR A 45 -2.48 6.41 -1.60
N TYR A 46 -2.70 7.23 -0.58
CA TYR A 46 -1.80 8.30 -0.17
C TYR A 46 -1.40 8.08 1.28
N SER A 47 -0.12 8.24 1.59
CA SER A 47 0.38 8.26 2.95
C SER A 47 1.48 9.29 3.08
N GLU A 48 1.44 10.07 4.14
CA GLU A 48 2.50 11.01 4.50
C GLU A 48 3.00 10.66 5.89
N ILE A 49 4.33 10.60 6.03
CA ILE A 49 5.02 10.27 7.26
C ILE A 49 6.04 11.37 7.50
N THR A 50 5.95 12.05 8.64
CA THR A 50 6.88 13.11 9.03
C THR A 50 7.66 12.64 10.25
N MET A 51 8.97 12.49 10.13
CA MET A 51 9.85 12.14 11.26
C MET A 51 10.67 13.36 11.67
N GLU A 52 10.65 13.71 12.95
CA GLU A 52 11.49 14.77 13.51
C GLU A 52 12.59 14.16 14.40
N GLU A 53 13.86 14.34 14.00
CA GLU A 53 15.00 13.86 14.81
C GLU A 53 15.83 15.05 15.31
N THR A 54 15.95 15.19 16.63
CA THR A 54 16.79 16.22 17.25
C THR A 54 18.10 15.60 17.73
N THR A 55 19.21 15.94 17.07
CA THR A 55 20.55 15.48 17.45
C THR A 55 21.40 16.62 18.01
N ALA A 56 22.59 16.32 18.55
CA ALA A 56 23.56 17.34 18.97
C ALA A 56 24.02 18.25 17.81
N ALA A 57 23.79 17.85 16.56
CA ALA A 57 24.04 18.62 15.34
C ALA A 57 22.82 19.44 14.86
N GLY A 58 21.77 19.58 15.68
CA GLY A 58 20.55 20.34 15.38
C GLY A 58 19.33 19.49 15.05
N THR A 59 18.19 20.17 14.88
CA THR A 59 16.93 19.57 14.47
C THR A 59 16.96 19.23 12.97
N THR A 60 16.68 17.98 12.64
CA THR A 60 16.51 17.48 11.27
C THR A 60 15.07 17.02 11.11
N ASN A 61 14.35 17.67 10.20
CA ASN A 61 12.99 17.28 9.86
C ASN A 61 13.03 16.49 8.54
N THR A 62 12.55 15.25 8.59
CA THR A 62 12.48 14.35 7.45
C THR A 62 11.02 14.08 7.13
N GLU A 63 10.54 14.60 6.00
CA GLU A 63 9.19 14.33 5.49
C GLU A 63 9.28 13.28 4.38
N ALA A 64 8.46 12.24 4.43
CA ALA A 64 8.32 11.23 3.39
C ALA A 64 6.86 11.15 2.93
N SER A 65 6.63 11.41 1.64
CA SER A 65 5.33 11.29 1.00
C SER A 65 5.32 10.10 0.05
N ILE A 66 4.32 9.22 0.22
CA ILE A 66 4.17 7.99 -0.56
C ILE A 66 2.79 8.02 -1.22
N ARG A 67 2.80 7.90 -2.55
CA ARG A 67 1.62 7.74 -3.40
C ARG A 67 1.71 6.41 -4.10
N ILE A 68 0.64 5.64 -3.99
CA ILE A 68 0.51 4.35 -4.66
C ILE A 68 -0.78 4.37 -5.47
N LEU A 69 -0.69 4.04 -6.75
CA LEU A 69 -1.86 3.83 -7.59
C LEU A 69 -1.87 2.39 -8.08
N GLU A 70 -2.78 1.58 -7.54
CA GLU A 70 -2.99 0.22 -8.02
C GLU A 70 -4.18 0.19 -8.98
N PHE A 71 -4.03 -0.47 -10.11
CA PHE A 71 -5.10 -0.64 -11.09
C PHE A 71 -5.00 -2.00 -11.75
N GLY A 72 -6.13 -2.59 -12.14
CA GLY A 72 -6.10 -3.91 -12.74
C GLY A 72 -7.46 -4.54 -12.97
N GLY A 73 -7.40 -5.82 -13.30
CA GLY A 73 -8.55 -6.70 -13.48
C GLY A 73 -8.59 -7.78 -12.40
N PHE A 74 -9.78 -8.30 -12.17
CA PHE A 74 -9.97 -9.51 -11.38
C PHE A 74 -10.89 -10.51 -12.05
N TYR A 75 -10.64 -11.78 -11.78
CA TYR A 75 -11.50 -12.89 -12.18
C TYR A 75 -11.96 -13.68 -10.95
N ARG A 76 -13.27 -13.75 -10.76
CA ARG A 76 -13.90 -14.51 -9.68
C ARG A 76 -13.90 -16.00 -10.00
N VAL A 77 -13.08 -16.74 -9.27
CA VAL A 77 -12.97 -18.20 -9.37
C VAL A 77 -14.07 -18.86 -8.53
N VAL A 78 -14.27 -18.39 -7.29
CA VAL A 78 -15.24 -18.94 -6.34
C VAL A 78 -16.23 -17.86 -5.90
N GLY A 79 -17.48 -18.26 -5.71
CA GLY A 79 -18.57 -17.38 -5.29
C GLY A 79 -19.49 -16.96 -6.43
N PRO A 80 -20.61 -16.29 -6.11
CA PRO A 80 -21.58 -15.90 -7.10
C PRO A 80 -21.04 -14.77 -7.99
N PRO A 81 -21.46 -14.69 -9.27
CA PRO A 81 -21.06 -13.61 -10.16
C PRO A 81 -21.43 -12.23 -9.60
N THR A 82 -20.63 -11.21 -9.88
CA THR A 82 -20.94 -9.83 -9.51
C THR A 82 -22.27 -9.41 -10.12
N GLY A 83 -23.19 -8.91 -9.29
CA GLY A 83 -24.57 -8.58 -9.66
C GLY A 83 -25.57 -9.73 -9.54
N MET A 84 -25.15 -10.92 -9.12
CA MET A 84 -26.02 -12.06 -8.82
C MET A 84 -25.77 -12.56 -7.39
N GLY A 85 -26.84 -12.81 -6.64
CA GLY A 85 -26.78 -13.29 -5.26
C GLY A 85 -27.29 -12.24 -4.27
N SER A 86 -28.35 -12.60 -3.54
CA SER A 86 -29.00 -11.76 -2.52
C SER A 86 -28.40 -11.95 -1.12
N GLU A 87 -27.54 -12.95 -0.92
CA GLU A 87 -26.93 -13.24 0.37
C GLU A 87 -25.39 -13.11 0.33
N PRO A 88 -24.76 -12.72 1.45
CA PRO A 88 -23.31 -12.72 1.59
C PRO A 88 -22.78 -14.14 1.34
N ALA A 89 -21.93 -14.29 0.33
CA ALA A 89 -21.30 -15.57 -0.02
C ALA A 89 -19.78 -15.44 -0.02
N PHE A 90 -19.10 -16.56 0.25
CA PHE A 90 -17.65 -16.65 0.11
C PHE A 90 -17.23 -16.34 -1.33
N ARG A 91 -16.19 -15.53 -1.50
CA ARG A 91 -15.64 -15.14 -2.80
C ARG A 91 -14.13 -15.34 -2.83
N MET A 92 -13.63 -15.80 -3.97
CA MET A 92 -12.20 -15.85 -4.26
C MET A 92 -11.97 -15.30 -5.66
N ASP A 93 -11.17 -14.25 -5.74
CA ASP A 93 -10.82 -13.54 -6.95
C ASP A 93 -9.30 -13.71 -7.21
N ILE A 94 -8.92 -13.97 -8.46
CA ILE A 94 -7.54 -13.79 -8.94
C ILE A 94 -7.42 -12.36 -9.43
N LEU A 95 -6.35 -11.68 -9.04
CA LEU A 95 -6.04 -10.29 -9.38
C LEU A 95 -4.86 -10.23 -10.34
N GLY A 96 -4.87 -9.28 -11.27
CA GLY A 96 -3.71 -8.93 -12.09
C GLY A 96 -3.77 -7.47 -12.50
N GLY A 97 -2.64 -6.77 -12.44
CA GLY A 97 -2.62 -5.33 -12.64
C GLY A 97 -1.24 -4.69 -12.59
N GLY A 98 -1.24 -3.37 -12.42
CA GLY A 98 -0.06 -2.55 -12.21
C GLY A 98 -0.19 -1.72 -10.93
N ARG A 99 0.94 -1.53 -10.24
CA ARG A 99 1.11 -0.68 -9.06
C ARG A 99 2.12 0.39 -9.39
N TYR A 100 1.65 1.62 -9.55
CA TYR A 100 2.51 2.78 -9.74
C TYR A 100 2.89 3.35 -8.37
N TRP A 101 4.18 3.60 -8.19
CA TRP A 101 4.76 4.17 -6.99
C TRP A 101 5.26 5.57 -7.29
N ASP A 102 5.04 6.48 -6.35
CA ASP A 102 5.63 7.82 -6.32
C ASP A 102 6.03 8.08 -4.87
N VAL A 103 7.34 8.09 -4.64
CA VAL A 103 7.95 8.25 -3.33
C VAL A 103 8.78 9.52 -3.35
N THR A 104 8.42 10.47 -2.49
CA THR A 104 9.11 11.74 -2.35
C THR A 104 9.66 11.87 -0.94
N GLY A 105 10.98 11.92 -0.81
CA GLY A 105 11.68 12.22 0.44
C GLY A 105 12.16 13.67 0.47
N LYS A 106 11.87 14.38 1.57
CA LYS A 106 12.33 15.74 1.83
C LYS A 106 13.07 15.76 3.15
N ILE A 107 14.31 16.24 3.13
CA ILE A 107 15.12 16.43 4.34
C ILE A 107 15.35 17.93 4.50
N ARG A 108 15.00 18.46 5.67
CA ARG A 108 15.31 19.82 6.08
C ARG A 108 16.20 19.78 7.30
N ASN A 109 17.37 20.37 7.20
CA ASN A 109 18.27 20.52 8.33
C ASN A 109 18.80 21.96 8.38
N THR A 110 18.83 22.52 9.59
CA THR A 110 19.20 23.92 9.86
C THR A 110 20.59 24.29 9.36
N TYR A 111 21.50 23.34 9.23
CA TYR A 111 22.90 23.55 8.84
C TYR A 111 23.23 23.15 7.40
N ILE A 112 22.61 22.11 6.85
CA ILE A 112 22.91 21.60 5.49
C ILE A 112 21.87 22.00 4.43
N GLY A 113 20.75 22.63 4.82
CA GLY A 113 19.73 23.14 3.90
C GLY A 113 18.59 22.13 3.62
N LYS A 114 17.86 22.36 2.51
CA LYS A 114 16.74 21.53 2.08
C LYS A 114 17.16 20.63 0.91
N PHE A 115 16.95 19.33 1.06
CA PHE A 115 17.12 18.34 0.00
C PHE A 115 15.78 17.66 -0.29
N GLU A 116 15.49 17.44 -1.57
CA GLU A 116 14.25 16.80 -2.03
C GLU A 116 14.61 15.83 -3.15
N GLN A 117 14.14 14.60 -3.02
CA GLN A 117 14.34 13.55 -4.02
C GLN A 117 13.03 12.79 -4.21
N THR A 118 12.66 12.61 -5.48
CA THR A 118 11.49 11.84 -5.89
C THR A 118 11.96 10.65 -6.72
N ALA A 119 11.32 9.50 -6.49
CA ALA A 119 11.47 8.29 -7.30
C ALA A 119 10.08 7.76 -7.63
N ASP A 120 9.89 7.36 -8.89
CA ASP A 120 8.66 6.76 -9.36
C ASP A 120 8.95 5.55 -10.25
N TRP A 121 8.09 4.53 -10.15
CA TRP A 121 8.20 3.31 -10.95
C TRP A 121 6.86 2.58 -11.03
N LEU A 122 6.75 1.65 -11.99
CA LEU A 122 5.55 0.85 -12.21
C LEU A 122 5.86 -0.64 -12.06
N ASP A 123 5.15 -1.29 -11.14
CA ASP A 123 5.27 -2.73 -10.90
C ASP A 123 4.05 -3.48 -11.42
N PRO A 124 4.20 -4.43 -12.37
CA PRO A 124 3.16 -5.39 -12.63
C PRO A 124 2.98 -6.30 -11.40
N PHE A 125 1.75 -6.72 -11.11
CA PHE A 125 1.48 -7.66 -10.03
C PHE A 125 0.42 -8.71 -10.39
N ILE A 126 0.49 -9.83 -9.69
CA ILE A 126 -0.52 -10.89 -9.70
C ILE A 126 -0.82 -11.29 -8.26
N GLY A 127 -2.08 -11.60 -7.97
CA GLY A 127 -2.49 -11.91 -6.61
C GLY A 127 -3.80 -12.64 -6.47
N LEU A 128 -4.18 -12.82 -5.22
CA LEU A 128 -5.41 -13.45 -4.79
C LEU A 128 -6.12 -12.56 -3.78
N ARG A 129 -7.44 -12.58 -3.83
CA ARG A 129 -8.30 -11.95 -2.84
C ARG A 129 -9.40 -12.91 -2.42
N ILE A 130 -9.58 -13.02 -1.11
CA ILE A 130 -10.65 -13.78 -0.49
C ILE A 130 -11.56 -12.81 0.26
N LEU A 131 -12.87 -12.99 0.10
CA LEU A 131 -13.88 -12.38 0.94
C LEU A 131 -14.71 -13.50 1.60
N ALA A 132 -14.69 -13.56 2.92
CA ALA A 132 -15.43 -14.54 3.71
C ALA A 132 -16.48 -13.82 4.59
N PRO A 133 -17.78 -13.93 4.29
CA PRO A 133 -18.82 -13.43 5.17
C PRO A 133 -18.86 -14.29 6.44
N MET A 134 -18.74 -13.66 7.61
CA MET A 134 -18.83 -14.32 8.91
C MET A 134 -20.27 -14.29 9.45
N THR A 135 -20.98 -13.19 9.20
CA THR A 135 -22.39 -13.01 9.55
C THR A 135 -23.10 -12.24 8.43
N ARG A 136 -24.39 -11.93 8.60
CA ARG A 136 -25.12 -11.05 7.67
C ARG A 136 -24.60 -9.61 7.63
N LYS A 137 -23.83 -9.19 8.64
CA LYS A 137 -23.30 -7.82 8.76
C LYS A 137 -21.78 -7.75 8.92
N ALA A 138 -21.09 -8.90 8.98
CA ALA A 138 -19.67 -8.93 9.22
C ALA A 138 -18.99 -9.81 8.17
N ALA A 139 -17.87 -9.31 7.65
CA ALA A 139 -17.10 -10.01 6.64
C ALA A 139 -15.61 -9.86 6.93
N PHE A 140 -14.85 -10.83 6.43
CA PHE A 140 -13.41 -10.81 6.43
C PHE A 140 -12.90 -10.73 5.01
N SER A 141 -11.86 -9.94 4.81
CA SER A 141 -11.16 -9.79 3.55
C SER A 141 -9.69 -10.08 3.76
N ALA A 142 -9.10 -10.85 2.86
CA ALA A 142 -7.66 -11.02 2.77
C ALA A 142 -7.23 -10.89 1.31
N ARG A 143 -6.18 -10.10 1.07
CA ARG A 143 -5.54 -9.91 -0.23
C ARG A 143 -4.06 -10.19 -0.08
N GLY A 144 -3.51 -10.96 -1.00
CA GLY A 144 -2.08 -11.18 -1.14
C GLY A 144 -1.68 -11.05 -2.60
N ASP A 145 -0.63 -10.31 -2.90
CA ASP A 145 -0.10 -10.17 -4.25
C ASP A 145 1.42 -10.02 -4.26
N ILE A 146 2.02 -10.40 -5.39
CA ILE A 146 3.44 -10.26 -5.68
C ILE A 146 3.62 -9.50 -6.99
N GLY A 147 4.69 -8.71 -7.09
CA GLY A 147 4.96 -7.90 -8.28
C GLY A 147 6.43 -7.49 -8.40
N GLY A 148 6.68 -6.43 -9.17
CA GLY A 148 8.03 -5.98 -9.50
C GLY A 148 8.62 -6.82 -10.63
N LEU A 149 9.04 -8.05 -10.30
CA LEU A 149 9.57 -9.07 -11.21
C LEU A 149 10.58 -8.52 -12.25
N GLY A 150 11.35 -7.48 -11.88
CA GLY A 150 12.34 -6.82 -12.73
C GLY A 150 11.79 -5.81 -13.76
N ALA A 151 10.50 -5.48 -13.71
CA ALA A 151 9.90 -4.48 -14.61
C ALA A 151 9.97 -3.05 -14.06
N GLY A 152 9.89 -2.91 -12.74
CA GLY A 152 10.12 -1.66 -12.00
C GLY A 152 11.03 -1.97 -10.82
N SER A 153 10.49 -2.66 -9.83
CA SER A 153 11.22 -3.28 -8.71
C SER A 153 11.69 -4.70 -9.05
N ASP A 154 12.72 -5.17 -8.36
CA ASP A 154 13.14 -6.58 -8.43
C ASP A 154 12.05 -7.49 -7.87
N PHE A 155 11.48 -7.10 -6.73
CA PHE A 155 10.37 -7.82 -6.11
C PHE A 155 9.50 -6.92 -5.24
N THR A 156 8.19 -7.11 -5.33
CA THR A 156 7.24 -6.56 -4.36
C THR A 156 6.35 -7.64 -3.79
N PHE A 157 6.06 -7.54 -2.50
CA PHE A 157 5.11 -8.38 -1.79
C PHE A 157 4.10 -7.51 -1.05
N ASN A 158 2.82 -7.82 -1.21
CA ASN A 158 1.75 -7.13 -0.53
C ASN A 158 0.83 -8.15 0.13
N PHE A 159 0.50 -7.90 1.38
CA PHE A 159 -0.49 -8.65 2.12
C PHE A 159 -1.36 -7.71 2.94
N ALA A 160 -2.67 -7.82 2.82
CA ALA A 160 -3.62 -7.05 3.61
C ALA A 160 -4.73 -7.96 4.12
N ALA A 161 -5.09 -7.81 5.38
CA ALA A 161 -6.22 -8.50 6.00
C ALA A 161 -7.09 -7.49 6.75
N ALA A 162 -8.41 -7.60 6.60
CA ALA A 162 -9.35 -6.66 7.21
C ALA A 162 -10.65 -7.34 7.63
N PHE A 163 -11.22 -6.83 8.71
CA PHE A 163 -12.56 -7.15 9.19
C PHE A 163 -13.49 -5.97 8.90
N GLY A 164 -14.61 -6.28 8.27
CA GLY A 164 -15.63 -5.32 7.88
C GLY A 164 -16.90 -5.51 8.70
N TYR A 165 -17.56 -4.39 9.02
CA TYR A 165 -18.90 -4.36 9.58
C TYR A 165 -19.81 -3.46 8.74
N ASP A 166 -20.92 -4.04 8.27
CA ASP A 166 -21.98 -3.39 7.52
C ASP A 166 -22.92 -2.69 8.52
N PHE A 167 -22.84 -1.36 8.58
CA PHE A 167 -23.79 -0.56 9.36
C PHE A 167 -25.16 -0.49 8.67
N THR A 168 -25.13 -0.39 7.34
CA THR A 168 -26.30 -0.39 6.47
C THR A 168 -26.04 -1.26 5.24
N GLU A 169 -27.06 -1.46 4.39
CA GLU A 169 -26.88 -2.21 3.13
C GLU A 169 -25.93 -1.54 2.14
N ILE A 170 -25.64 -0.25 2.33
CA ILE A 170 -24.82 0.59 1.45
C ILE A 170 -23.51 1.03 2.09
N PHE A 171 -23.38 1.01 3.42
CA PHE A 171 -22.23 1.55 4.14
C PHE A 171 -21.62 0.53 5.10
N SER A 172 -20.33 0.29 4.91
CA SER A 172 -19.52 -0.60 5.74
C SER A 172 -18.23 0.09 6.16
N ALA A 173 -17.77 -0.15 7.39
CA ALA A 173 -16.40 0.20 7.78
C ALA A 173 -15.56 -1.06 7.90
N TRP A 174 -14.28 -0.91 7.58
CA TRP A 174 -13.27 -1.95 7.59
C TRP A 174 -12.10 -1.52 8.44
N LEU A 175 -11.65 -2.40 9.32
CA LEU A 175 -10.41 -2.24 10.07
C LEU A 175 -9.50 -3.41 9.71
N GLY A 176 -8.28 -3.10 9.32
CA GLY A 176 -7.34 -4.08 8.85
C GLY A 176 -5.90 -3.72 9.13
N TYR A 177 -5.03 -4.52 8.56
CA TYR A 177 -3.60 -4.38 8.63
C TYR A 177 -3.01 -4.75 7.28
N ARG A 178 -2.07 -3.95 6.80
CA ARG A 178 -1.34 -4.20 5.55
C ARG A 178 0.15 -4.27 5.83
N ILE A 179 0.81 -5.16 5.09
CA ILE A 179 2.24 -5.34 5.01
C ILE A 179 2.59 -5.25 3.53
N LEU A 180 3.50 -4.35 3.19
CA LEU A 180 3.91 -4.05 1.83
C LEU A 180 5.42 -3.92 1.81
N SER A 181 6.07 -4.87 1.18
CA SER A 181 7.53 -4.93 1.03
C SER A 181 7.88 -4.66 -0.42
N VAL A 182 8.89 -3.81 -0.63
CA VAL A 182 9.48 -3.52 -1.93
C VAL A 182 10.99 -3.64 -1.85
N ASP A 183 11.54 -4.38 -2.81
CA ASP A 183 12.96 -4.45 -3.10
C ASP A 183 13.17 -3.83 -4.48
N TYR A 184 13.67 -2.59 -4.50
CA TYR A 184 13.97 -1.83 -5.70
C TYR A 184 15.47 -1.50 -5.74
N GLU A 185 16.10 -1.88 -6.85
CA GLU A 185 17.49 -1.54 -7.14
C GLU A 185 17.58 -0.95 -8.55
N ASP A 186 18.23 0.21 -8.68
CA ASP A 186 18.49 0.83 -9.98
C ASP A 186 19.91 1.42 -10.06
N GLY A 187 20.54 1.27 -11.22
CA GLY A 187 21.90 1.73 -11.53
C GLY A 187 23.06 0.86 -11.03
N GLU A 188 24.28 1.21 -11.43
CA GLU A 188 25.53 0.54 -11.04
C GLU A 188 26.55 1.53 -10.43
N GLY A 189 27.46 1.03 -9.58
CA GLY A 189 28.58 1.81 -9.04
C GLY A 189 28.16 2.95 -8.09
N SER A 190 28.66 4.17 -8.33
CA SER A 190 28.37 5.35 -7.49
C SER A 190 26.95 5.92 -7.67
N ASN A 191 26.21 5.44 -8.67
CA ASN A 191 24.84 5.87 -8.97
C ASN A 191 23.78 4.85 -8.53
N ARG A 192 24.19 3.77 -7.83
CA ARG A 192 23.27 2.75 -7.32
C ARG A 192 22.28 3.37 -6.33
N ILE A 193 21.00 3.21 -6.61
CA ILE A 193 19.88 3.52 -5.71
C ILE A 193 19.33 2.18 -5.26
N GLN A 194 19.39 1.93 -3.95
CA GLN A 194 18.75 0.77 -3.34
C GLN A 194 17.66 1.26 -2.40
N PHE A 195 16.46 0.73 -2.58
CA PHE A 195 15.28 1.02 -1.82
C PHE A 195 14.65 -0.30 -1.36
N ASP A 196 15.12 -0.77 -0.20
CA ASP A 196 14.59 -1.95 0.49
C ASP A 196 13.81 -1.47 1.71
N THR A 197 12.48 -1.51 1.58
CA THR A 197 11.59 -1.05 2.64
C THR A 197 10.38 -1.96 2.76
N THR A 198 10.08 -2.30 4.01
CA THR A 198 8.84 -2.95 4.39
C THR A 198 7.99 -1.97 5.17
N TRP A 199 6.87 -1.58 4.60
CA TRP A 199 5.84 -0.83 5.29
C TRP A 199 4.81 -1.78 5.87
N HIS A 200 4.41 -1.52 7.09
CA HIS A 200 3.28 -2.21 7.68
C HIS A 200 2.53 -1.26 8.59
N GLY A 201 1.22 -1.43 8.67
CA GLY A 201 0.39 -0.47 9.38
C GLY A 201 -1.08 -0.86 9.47
N PRO A 202 -1.79 -0.31 10.46
CA PRO A 202 -3.24 -0.41 10.52
C PRO A 202 -3.86 0.33 9.33
N MET A 203 -4.99 -0.18 8.87
CA MET A 203 -5.79 0.45 7.82
C MET A 203 -7.22 0.58 8.31
N VAL A 204 -7.81 1.75 8.08
CA VAL A 204 -9.25 1.96 8.21
C VAL A 204 -9.80 2.29 6.83
N GLY A 205 -10.86 1.61 6.42
CA GLY A 205 -11.52 1.80 5.14
C GLY A 205 -13.01 1.97 5.31
N PHE A 206 -13.61 2.72 4.41
CA PHE A 206 -15.06 2.81 4.28
C PHE A 206 -15.45 2.30 2.90
N MET A 207 -16.49 1.46 2.85
CA MET A 207 -17.00 0.90 1.61
C MET A 207 -18.42 1.42 1.36
N LEU A 208 -18.65 1.90 0.14
CA LEU A 208 -19.98 2.23 -0.36
C LEU A 208 -20.38 1.24 -1.44
N ARG A 209 -21.55 0.60 -1.28
CA ARG A 209 -22.12 -0.34 -2.25
C ARG A 209 -23.35 0.28 -2.90
N PHE A 210 -23.39 0.24 -4.24
CA PHE A 210 -24.49 0.75 -5.08
C PHE A 210 -25.02 -0.33 -6.01
#